data_AF-A0A166X9V7-F1
#
_entry.id   AF-A0A166X9V7-F1
#
_cell.length_a   1.000
_cell.length_b   1.000
_cell.length_c   1.000
_cell.angle_alpha   90.00
_cell.angle_beta   90.00
_cell.angle_gamma   90.00
#
_symmetry.space_group_name_H-M   'P 1'
#
loop_
_entity.id
_entity.type
_entity.pdbx_description
1 polymer ?
#
loop_
_entity_poly.entity_id
_entity_poly.type
_entity_poly.pdbx_seq_one_letter_code
_entity_poly.pdbx_strand_id
1 'polypeptide(L)'
;MHHFINPDTRQGPFYVTLNDLSQNNIYVDEQWNVRCIIDLEWTHTLPAEMQAPPYWLTSKSVDGFDNRDDLEEYEEVLTEYISIYSEEEIQRNGSNKQAAIQLKSWENGSFWYFKAATIPKGAYNIFNCNIQPIFNKNHPNQSIFDKVFFFYWGQQASSFVEKKVNERNDYIKDLKEAFA
;
A
#
# COMPACT_ATOMS: atom_id res chain seq x y z
N MET A 1 4.19 -18.80 -3.56
CA MET A 1 4.88 -17.86 -2.62
C MET A 1 6.30 -17.50 -3.08
N HIS A 2 6.67 -17.77 -4.34
CA HIS A 2 7.96 -17.38 -4.95
C HIS A 2 7.82 -16.22 -5.95
N HIS A 3 6.62 -15.63 -6.06
CA HIS A 3 6.33 -14.55 -7.01
C HIS A 3 6.69 -13.18 -6.44
N PHE A 4 6.30 -12.93 -5.18
CA PHE A 4 6.51 -11.65 -4.46
C PHE A 4 7.68 -11.64 -3.48
N ILE A 5 8.42 -12.74 -3.37
CA ILE A 5 9.48 -12.88 -2.36
C ILE A 5 10.65 -13.61 -3.01
N ASN A 6 11.85 -13.02 -2.94
CA ASN A 6 13.09 -13.70 -3.27
C ASN A 6 13.56 -14.57 -2.08
N PRO A 7 13.67 -15.90 -2.23
CA PRO A 7 14.16 -16.77 -1.15
C PRO A 7 15.61 -16.47 -0.74
N ASP A 8 16.43 -15.93 -1.65
CA ASP A 8 17.86 -15.72 -1.44
C ASP A 8 18.15 -14.64 -0.37
N THR A 9 17.19 -13.74 -0.13
CA THR A 9 17.30 -12.65 0.85
C THR A 9 16.66 -12.98 2.20
N ARG A 10 16.20 -14.23 2.39
CA ARG A 10 15.54 -14.68 3.64
C ARG A 10 16.40 -14.49 4.88
N GLN A 11 17.72 -14.64 4.75
CA GLN A 11 18.69 -14.48 5.85
C GLN A 11 19.30 -13.08 5.90
N GLY A 12 18.76 -12.15 5.10
CA GLY A 12 19.20 -10.77 5.03
C GLY A 12 19.58 -10.33 3.60
N PRO A 13 19.94 -9.06 3.44
CA PRO A 13 20.13 -8.07 4.51
C PRO A 13 18.81 -7.62 5.15
N PHE A 14 18.92 -7.03 6.34
CA PHE A 14 17.82 -6.37 7.03
C PHE A 14 18.14 -4.89 7.18
N TYR A 15 17.13 -4.04 7.06
CA TYR A 15 17.27 -2.58 7.07
C TYR A 15 16.42 -1.99 8.19
N VAL A 16 16.91 -0.92 8.83
CA VAL A 16 16.08 -0.09 9.71
C VAL A 16 15.15 0.73 8.83
N THR A 17 13.84 0.61 9.05
CA THR A 17 12.82 1.27 8.25
C THR A 17 11.90 2.09 9.14
N LEU A 18 11.64 3.33 8.72
CA LEU A 18 10.64 4.21 9.32
C LEU A 18 9.27 3.83 8.76
N ASN A 19 8.62 2.80 9.33
CA ASN A 19 7.45 2.17 8.72
C ASN A 19 6.22 3.09 8.62
N ASP A 20 6.10 4.07 9.51
CA ASP A 20 5.04 5.08 9.50
C ASP A 20 5.52 6.46 8.99
N LEU A 21 6.56 6.48 8.15
CA LEU A 21 6.99 7.72 7.53
C LEU A 21 5.94 8.16 6.49
N SER A 22 5.40 9.36 6.67
CA SER A 22 4.49 10.04 5.75
C SER A 22 4.82 11.53 5.70
N GLN A 23 4.21 12.28 4.78
CA GLN A 23 4.41 13.73 4.66
C GLN A 23 4.17 14.47 6.00
N ASN A 24 3.22 14.01 6.82
CA ASN A 24 2.88 14.63 8.10
C ASN A 24 3.99 14.50 9.15
N ASN A 25 4.91 13.55 8.96
CA ASN A 25 6.00 13.27 9.89
C ASN A 25 7.31 13.93 9.47
N ILE A 26 7.32 14.71 8.38
CA ILE A 26 8.51 15.37 7.82
C ILE A 26 8.33 16.89 7.92
N TYR A 27 9.22 17.53 8.69
CA TYR A 27 9.28 18.99 8.77
C TYR A 27 10.39 19.54 7.89
N VAL A 28 10.06 20.57 7.13
CA VAL A 28 10.97 21.27 6.23
C VAL A 28 11.11 22.75 6.62
N ASP A 29 12.21 23.38 6.20
CA ASP A 29 12.36 24.84 6.27
C ASP A 29 11.76 25.56 5.04
N GLU A 30 11.91 26.88 5.01
CA GLU A 30 11.46 27.76 3.91
C GLU A 30 12.07 27.42 2.54
N GLN A 31 13.18 26.68 2.51
CA GLN A 31 13.87 26.23 1.30
C GLN A 31 13.63 24.74 1.01
N TRP A 32 12.64 24.13 1.66
CA TRP A 32 12.28 22.70 1.51
C TRP A 32 13.35 21.71 2.00
N ASN A 33 14.33 22.15 2.80
CA ASN A 33 15.27 21.22 3.39
C ASN A 33 14.63 20.49 4.57
N VAL A 34 14.79 19.17 4.62
CA VAL A 34 14.32 18.36 5.76
C VAL A 34 15.06 18.79 7.04
N ARG A 35 14.32 19.28 8.02
CA ARG A 35 14.83 19.72 9.33
C ARG A 35 14.61 18.71 10.43
N CYS A 36 13.50 17.99 10.40
CA CYS A 36 13.16 17.02 11.43
C CYS A 36 12.24 15.94 10.85
N ILE A 37 12.43 14.71 11.34
CA ILE A 37 11.48 13.62 11.20
C ILE A 37 10.98 13.27 12.60
N ILE A 38 9.66 13.28 12.79
CA ILE A 38 9.02 12.96 14.06
C ILE A 38 8.33 11.59 14.00
N ASP A 39 7.71 11.20 15.12
CA ASP A 39 6.86 10.01 15.22
C ASP A 39 7.56 8.70 14.81
N LEU A 40 8.68 8.42 15.49
CA LEU A 40 9.57 7.31 15.19
C LEU A 40 9.23 6.01 15.94
N GLU A 41 8.11 5.97 16.67
CA GLU A 41 7.77 4.85 17.57
C GLU A 41 7.56 3.52 16.82
N TRP A 42 7.21 3.60 15.53
CA TRP A 42 7.03 2.45 14.64
C TRP A 42 8.28 2.10 13.82
N THR A 43 9.44 2.65 14.18
CA THR A 43 10.72 2.29 13.54
C THR A 43 11.12 0.88 13.94
N HIS A 44 11.37 0.03 12.94
CA HIS A 44 11.90 -1.31 13.21
C HIS A 44 12.71 -1.84 12.04
N THR A 45 13.38 -2.97 12.28
CA THR A 45 14.16 -3.66 11.27
C THR A 45 13.25 -4.53 10.40
N LEU A 46 13.39 -4.41 9.08
CA LEU A 46 12.65 -5.15 8.07
C LEU A 46 13.59 -5.94 7.14
N PRO A 47 13.16 -7.11 6.62
CA PRO A 47 13.89 -7.80 5.55
C PRO A 47 14.04 -6.91 4.31
N ALA A 48 15.08 -7.18 3.52
CA ALA A 48 15.32 -6.51 2.23
C ALA A 48 14.07 -6.48 1.34
N GLU A 49 13.37 -7.62 1.19
CA GLU A 49 12.20 -7.73 0.31
C GLU A 49 11.04 -6.80 0.70
N MET A 50 11.00 -6.33 1.95
CA MET A 50 9.98 -5.40 2.43
C MET A 50 10.37 -3.93 2.26
N GLN A 51 11.55 -3.65 1.72
CA GLN A 51 11.92 -2.29 1.29
C GLN A 51 11.12 -1.96 0.02
N ALA A 52 10.35 -0.89 0.10
CA ALA A 52 9.46 -0.43 -0.94
C ALA A 52 9.50 1.10 -1.01
N PRO A 53 9.26 1.70 -2.19
CA PRO A 53 9.13 3.14 -2.30
C PRO A 53 7.95 3.67 -1.45
N PRO A 54 7.97 4.95 -1.06
CA PRO A 54 6.86 5.54 -0.32
C PRO A 54 5.60 5.65 -1.18
N TYR A 55 4.48 5.08 -0.75
CA TYR A 55 3.23 5.13 -1.53
C TYR A 55 2.62 6.54 -1.62
N TRP A 56 3.01 7.44 -0.72
CA TRP A 56 2.44 8.78 -0.56
C TRP A 56 3.13 9.86 -1.42
N LEU A 57 4.02 9.49 -2.35
CA LEU A 57 4.71 10.43 -3.23
C LEU A 57 3.73 11.29 -4.05
N THR A 58 2.56 10.75 -4.42
CA THR A 58 1.47 11.46 -5.11
C THR A 58 0.32 11.85 -4.17
N SER A 59 0.56 11.87 -2.85
CA SER A 59 -0.45 12.17 -1.81
C SER A 59 -1.68 11.24 -1.80
N LYS A 60 -1.61 10.10 -2.50
CA LYS A 60 -2.66 9.07 -2.47
C LYS A 60 -2.55 8.17 -1.26
N SER A 61 -3.69 7.64 -0.82
CA SER A 61 -3.68 6.50 0.10
C SER A 61 -3.20 5.26 -0.65
N VAL A 62 -2.61 4.31 0.09
CA VAL A 62 -2.10 3.06 -0.48
C VAL A 62 -3.15 2.23 -1.21
N ASP A 63 -4.42 2.39 -0.85
CA ASP A 63 -5.59 1.73 -1.42
C ASP A 63 -6.39 2.60 -2.39
N GLY A 64 -5.89 3.81 -2.68
CA GLY A 64 -6.46 4.77 -3.62
C GLY A 64 -5.92 4.64 -5.04
N PHE A 65 -5.07 3.65 -5.32
CA PHE A 65 -4.60 3.31 -6.66
C PHE A 65 -5.59 2.35 -7.32
N ASP A 66 -6.75 2.88 -7.73
CA ASP A 66 -7.87 2.09 -8.26
C ASP A 66 -8.03 2.17 -9.79
N ASN A 67 -7.29 3.08 -10.43
CA ASN A 67 -7.33 3.30 -11.86
C ASN A 67 -5.91 3.47 -12.44
N ARG A 68 -5.84 3.50 -13.77
CA ARG A 68 -4.57 3.52 -14.50
C ARG A 68 -3.88 4.88 -14.47
N ASP A 69 -4.64 5.97 -14.49
CA ASP A 69 -4.08 7.33 -14.49
C ASP A 69 -3.31 7.58 -13.18
N ASP A 70 -3.85 7.09 -12.06
CA ASP A 70 -3.21 7.18 -10.73
C ASP A 70 -1.91 6.38 -10.64
N LEU A 71 -1.84 5.24 -11.32
CA LEU A 71 -0.63 4.43 -11.39
C LEU A 71 0.41 5.09 -12.28
N GLU A 72 0.01 5.64 -13.43
CA GLU A 72 0.91 6.35 -14.35
C GLU A 72 1.51 7.60 -13.69
N GLU A 73 0.70 8.41 -12.98
CA GLU A 73 1.19 9.56 -12.20
C GLU A 73 2.24 9.14 -11.16
N TYR A 74 2.01 8.03 -10.45
CA TYR A 74 2.94 7.54 -9.46
C TYR A 74 4.20 6.96 -10.09
N GLU A 75 4.12 6.27 -11.23
CA GLU A 75 5.27 5.74 -11.96
C GLU A 75 6.23 6.85 -12.43
N GLU A 76 5.69 8.00 -12.84
CA GLU A 76 6.48 9.18 -13.20
C GLU A 76 7.29 9.68 -12.00
N VAL A 77 6.64 9.94 -10.87
CA VAL A 77 7.31 10.42 -9.65
C VAL A 77 8.24 9.36 -9.05
N LEU A 78 7.86 8.09 -9.13
CA LEU A 78 8.67 6.96 -8.66
C LEU A 78 10.00 6.87 -9.44
N THR A 79 9.96 7.11 -10.76
CA THR A 79 11.17 7.09 -11.60
C THR A 79 12.17 8.14 -11.14
N GLU A 80 11.71 9.36 -10.88
CA GLU A 80 12.54 10.43 -10.32
C GLU A 80 13.08 10.06 -8.94
N TYR A 81 12.20 9.61 -8.04
CA TYR A 81 12.57 9.21 -6.68
C TYR A 81 13.64 8.12 -6.67
N ILE A 82 13.49 7.05 -7.46
CA ILE A 82 14.45 5.94 -7.52
C ILE A 82 15.78 6.40 -8.11
N SER A 83 15.77 7.30 -9.11
CA SER A 83 17.00 7.87 -9.67
C SER A 83 17.80 8.63 -8.60
N ILE A 84 17.15 9.56 -7.89
CA ILE A 84 17.77 10.35 -6.82
C ILE A 84 18.23 9.44 -5.67
N TYR A 85 17.37 8.50 -5.24
CA TYR A 85 17.72 7.55 -4.18
C TYR A 85 18.95 6.72 -4.56
N SER A 86 19.02 6.23 -5.81
CA SER A 86 20.15 5.44 -6.30
C SER A 86 21.46 6.25 -6.28
N GLU A 87 21.43 7.52 -6.71
CA GLU A 87 22.59 8.40 -6.68
C GLU A 87 23.08 8.64 -5.24
N GLU A 88 22.18 8.99 -4.32
CA GLU A 88 22.48 9.19 -2.91
C GLU A 88 23.00 7.91 -2.24
N GLU A 89 22.42 6.75 -2.56
CA GLU A 89 22.84 5.47 -2.00
C GLU A 89 24.26 5.10 -2.48
N ILE A 90 24.57 5.32 -3.76
CA ILE A 90 25.92 5.11 -4.31
C ILE A 90 26.92 6.05 -3.64
N GLN A 91 26.59 7.33 -3.49
CA GLN A 91 27.49 8.31 -2.87
C GLN A 91 27.80 7.96 -1.40
N ARG A 92 26.81 7.47 -0.65
CA ARG A 92 26.97 7.15 0.79
C ARG A 92 27.55 5.77 1.04
N ASN A 93 27.10 4.77 0.29
CA ASN A 93 27.35 3.35 0.59
C ASN A 93 28.16 2.62 -0.50
N GLY A 94 28.44 3.26 -1.64
CA GLY A 94 29.14 2.65 -2.78
C GLY A 94 28.34 1.58 -3.52
N SER A 95 27.04 1.46 -3.27
CA SER A 95 26.14 0.50 -3.95
C SER A 95 24.70 1.02 -3.97
N ASN A 96 23.90 0.59 -4.93
CA ASN A 96 22.48 0.95 -5.08
C ASN A 96 21.52 -0.21 -4.75
N LYS A 97 21.88 -1.04 -3.75
CA LYS A 97 21.14 -2.27 -3.47
C LYS A 97 19.71 -1.99 -3.03
N GLN A 98 19.48 -1.01 -2.15
CA GLN A 98 18.13 -0.68 -1.69
C GLN A 98 17.30 -0.02 -2.79
N ALA A 99 17.90 0.86 -3.60
CA ALA A 99 17.22 1.41 -4.78
C ALA A 99 16.75 0.28 -5.72
N ALA A 100 17.63 -0.66 -6.04
CA ALA A 100 17.30 -1.80 -6.91
C ALA A 100 16.20 -2.69 -6.31
N ILE A 101 16.22 -2.90 -4.99
CA ILE A 101 15.19 -3.68 -4.30
C ILE A 101 13.84 -2.95 -4.32
N GLN A 102 13.82 -1.64 -4.04
CA GLN A 102 12.60 -0.82 -4.07
C GLN A 102 11.98 -0.83 -5.48
N LEU A 103 12.79 -0.61 -6.53
CA LEU A 103 12.32 -0.67 -7.92
C LEU A 103 11.74 -2.05 -8.26
N LYS A 104 12.49 -3.12 -7.94
CA LYS A 104 12.03 -4.49 -8.18
C LYS A 104 10.72 -4.80 -7.45
N SER A 105 10.55 -4.27 -6.23
CA SER A 105 9.33 -4.46 -5.45
C SER A 105 8.10 -3.89 -6.15
N TRP A 106 8.26 -2.77 -6.87
CA TRP A 106 7.21 -2.19 -7.69
C TRP A 106 6.93 -3.05 -8.92
N GLU A 107 7.96 -3.35 -9.71
CA GLU A 107 7.85 -4.06 -11.00
C GLU A 107 7.21 -5.45 -10.89
N ASN A 108 7.50 -6.19 -9.82
CA ASN A 108 6.98 -7.55 -9.63
C ASN A 108 5.71 -7.62 -8.75
N GLY A 109 5.19 -6.47 -8.33
CA GLY A 109 4.00 -6.37 -7.47
C GLY A 109 4.20 -6.76 -6.00
N SER A 110 5.44 -6.98 -5.54
CA SER A 110 5.74 -7.25 -4.12
C SER A 110 5.36 -6.07 -3.23
N PHE A 111 5.46 -4.84 -3.76
CA PHE A 111 4.94 -3.62 -3.16
C PHE A 111 3.49 -3.82 -2.71
N TRP A 112 2.61 -4.23 -3.62
CA TRP A 112 1.20 -4.43 -3.34
C TRP A 112 0.97 -5.58 -2.35
N TYR A 113 1.69 -6.69 -2.54
CA TYR A 113 1.60 -7.83 -1.64
C TYR A 113 1.93 -7.45 -0.19
N PHE A 114 3.06 -6.78 0.04
CA PHE A 114 3.46 -6.39 1.39
C PHE A 114 2.56 -5.29 1.96
N LYS A 115 2.12 -4.31 1.18
CA LYS A 115 1.17 -3.29 1.66
C LYS A 115 -0.19 -3.89 2.03
N ALA A 116 -0.70 -4.86 1.27
CA ALA A 116 -1.93 -5.58 1.65
C ALA A 116 -1.74 -6.40 2.94
N ALA A 117 -0.57 -6.99 3.14
CA ALA A 117 -0.27 -7.76 4.34
C ALA A 117 -0.08 -6.89 5.60
N THR A 118 0.46 -5.67 5.46
CA THR A 118 0.75 -4.79 6.60
C THR A 118 -0.32 -3.74 6.88
N ILE A 119 -1.20 -3.45 5.92
CA ILE A 119 -2.27 -2.45 6.05
C ILE A 119 -3.62 -3.14 5.83
N PRO A 120 -4.18 -3.82 6.86
CA PRO A 120 -5.41 -4.61 6.73
C PRO A 120 -6.59 -3.81 6.18
N LYS A 121 -6.67 -2.51 6.51
CA LYS A 121 -7.73 -1.61 6.03
C LYS A 121 -7.75 -1.47 4.51
N GLY A 122 -6.58 -1.44 3.87
CA GLY A 122 -6.44 -1.30 2.41
C GLY A 122 -6.39 -2.63 1.67
N ALA A 123 -6.26 -3.75 2.38
CA ALA A 123 -5.97 -5.06 1.78
C ALA A 123 -6.99 -5.49 0.72
N TYR A 124 -8.28 -5.22 0.92
CA TYR A 124 -9.34 -5.57 -0.03
C TYR A 124 -9.17 -4.84 -1.37
N ASN A 125 -9.04 -3.51 -1.33
CA ASN A 125 -8.87 -2.68 -2.52
C ASN A 125 -7.52 -2.97 -3.21
N ILE A 126 -6.43 -3.07 -2.45
CA ILE A 126 -5.11 -3.44 -2.99
C ILE A 126 -5.19 -4.79 -3.69
N PHE A 127 -5.87 -5.78 -3.09
CA PHE A 127 -6.01 -7.09 -3.71
C PHE A 127 -6.78 -7.01 -5.03
N ASN A 128 -7.96 -6.39 -5.05
CA ASN A 128 -8.81 -6.34 -6.25
C ASN A 128 -8.21 -5.49 -7.37
N CYS A 129 -7.65 -4.33 -7.03
CA CYS A 129 -7.15 -3.36 -8.02
C CYS A 129 -5.73 -3.69 -8.49
N ASN A 130 -4.88 -4.24 -7.64
CA ASN A 130 -3.44 -4.31 -7.92
C ASN A 130 -2.84 -5.72 -7.87
N ILE A 131 -3.34 -6.64 -7.03
CA ILE A 131 -2.79 -8.02 -6.95
C ILE A 131 -3.52 -8.98 -7.88
N GLN A 132 -4.85 -8.99 -7.86
CA GLN A 132 -5.69 -9.88 -8.65
C GLN A 132 -5.44 -9.76 -10.17
N PRO A 133 -5.28 -8.54 -10.76
CA PRO A 133 -5.00 -8.40 -12.19
C PRO A 133 -3.66 -8.99 -12.62
N ILE A 134 -2.67 -9.10 -11.72
CA ILE A 134 -1.37 -9.74 -12.00
C ILE A 134 -1.58 -11.21 -12.40
N PHE A 135 -2.54 -11.89 -11.77
CA PHE A 135 -2.87 -13.29 -12.07
C PHE A 135 -3.94 -13.42 -13.15
N ASN A 136 -4.93 -12.52 -13.18
CA ASN A 136 -5.98 -12.53 -14.20
C ASN A 136 -6.58 -11.13 -14.41
N LYS A 137 -6.32 -10.54 -15.58
CA LYS A 137 -6.78 -9.20 -15.96
C LYS A 137 -8.30 -9.02 -16.01
N ASN A 138 -9.08 -10.10 -16.13
CA ASN A 138 -10.52 -10.04 -16.28
C ASN A 138 -11.27 -10.20 -14.94
N HIS A 139 -10.65 -10.82 -13.93
CA HIS A 139 -11.30 -11.10 -12.65
C HIS A 139 -11.74 -9.86 -11.86
N PRO A 140 -11.00 -8.72 -11.87
CA PRO A 140 -11.46 -7.51 -11.19
C PRO A 140 -12.81 -7.00 -11.71
N ASN A 141 -13.12 -7.27 -12.98
CA ASN A 141 -14.38 -6.89 -13.61
C ASN A 141 -15.50 -7.94 -13.43
N GLN A 142 -15.24 -9.00 -12.68
CA GLN A 142 -16.16 -10.11 -12.48
C GLN A 142 -16.53 -10.23 -10.99
N SER A 143 -17.82 -10.38 -10.72
CA SER A 143 -18.32 -10.66 -9.36
C SER A 143 -18.04 -12.09 -8.87
N ILE A 144 -17.27 -12.90 -9.60
CA ILE A 144 -17.04 -14.31 -9.25
C ILE A 144 -16.31 -14.44 -7.91
N PHE A 145 -15.30 -13.60 -7.69
CA PHE A 145 -14.52 -13.63 -6.46
C PHE A 145 -15.39 -13.22 -5.27
N ASP A 146 -16.12 -12.11 -5.39
CA ASP A 146 -17.05 -11.65 -4.34
C ASP A 146 -18.08 -12.73 -4.02
N LYS A 147 -18.71 -13.35 -5.03
CA LYS A 147 -19.73 -14.39 -4.81
C LYS A 147 -19.19 -15.63 -4.08
N VAL A 148 -17.95 -16.02 -4.37
CA VAL A 148 -17.32 -17.20 -3.75
C VAL A 148 -16.80 -16.87 -2.35
N PHE A 149 -16.10 -15.74 -2.20
CA PHE A 149 -15.47 -15.36 -0.93
C PHE A 149 -16.46 -14.76 0.07
N PHE A 150 -17.62 -14.28 -0.39
CA PHE A 150 -18.68 -13.69 0.45
C PHE A 150 -18.91 -14.47 1.75
N PHE A 151 -19.05 -15.80 1.66
CA PHE A 151 -19.35 -16.66 2.80
C PHE A 151 -18.20 -16.82 3.80
N TYR A 152 -16.98 -16.44 3.43
CA TYR A 152 -15.78 -16.55 4.28
C TYR A 152 -15.43 -15.26 5.01
N TRP A 153 -16.09 -14.14 4.71
CA TRP A 153 -15.90 -12.87 5.43
C TRP A 153 -16.45 -12.90 6.87
N GLY A 154 -17.29 -13.87 7.20
CA GLY A 154 -17.79 -14.09 8.55
C GLY A 154 -18.74 -15.26 8.65
N GLN A 155 -18.88 -15.83 9.85
CA GLN A 155 -19.68 -17.04 10.10
C GLN A 155 -21.16 -16.93 9.70
N GLN A 156 -21.68 -15.71 9.47
CA GLN A 156 -23.04 -15.47 8.98
C GLN A 156 -23.09 -14.23 8.05
N ALA A 157 -22.23 -14.19 7.03
CA ALA A 157 -22.08 -13.02 6.16
C ALA A 157 -23.42 -12.49 5.60
N SER A 158 -24.33 -13.38 5.14
CA SER A 158 -25.66 -12.99 4.66
C SER A 158 -26.50 -12.22 5.68
N SER A 159 -26.72 -12.81 6.86
CA SER A 159 -27.57 -12.20 7.89
C SER A 159 -26.93 -10.94 8.46
N PHE A 160 -25.60 -10.90 8.55
CA PHE A 160 -24.86 -9.71 8.96
C PHE A 160 -25.08 -8.54 7.98
N VAL A 161 -24.95 -8.78 6.67
CA VAL A 161 -25.17 -7.75 5.65
C VAL A 161 -26.62 -7.28 5.64
N GLU A 162 -27.58 -8.21 5.67
CA GLU A 162 -29.01 -7.86 5.73
C GLU A 162 -29.33 -7.00 6.95
N LYS A 163 -28.83 -7.38 8.13
CA LYS A 163 -28.98 -6.60 9.36
C LYS A 163 -28.39 -5.19 9.20
N LYS A 164 -27.18 -5.06 8.65
CA LYS A 164 -26.53 -3.75 8.45
C LYS A 164 -27.26 -2.86 7.46
N VAL A 165 -27.85 -3.43 6.41
CA VAL A 165 -28.68 -2.70 5.45
C VAL A 165 -29.94 -2.16 6.13
N ASN A 166 -30.60 -2.98 6.95
CA ASN A 166 -31.78 -2.55 7.71
C ASN A 166 -31.44 -1.46 8.73
N GLU A 167 -30.38 -1.64 9.54
CA GLU A 167 -29.89 -0.63 10.49
C GLU A 167 -29.58 0.72 9.81
N ARG A 168 -28.99 0.69 8.61
CA ARG A 168 -28.73 1.90 7.83
C ARG A 168 -30.02 2.59 7.38
N ASN A 169 -31.02 1.83 6.95
CA ASN A 169 -32.31 2.38 6.52
C ASN A 169 -33.04 3.06 7.67
N ASP A 170 -33.03 2.43 8.86
CA ASP A 170 -33.59 3.00 10.08
C ASP A 170 -32.86 4.28 10.47
N TYR A 171 -31.52 4.26 10.48
CA TYR A 171 -30.70 5.44 10.76
C TYR A 171 -30.99 6.62 9.81
N ILE A 172 -31.14 6.35 8.50
CA ILE A 172 -31.49 7.40 7.52
C ILE A 172 -32.88 7.99 7.79
N LYS A 173 -33.83 7.17 8.24
CA LYS A 173 -35.16 7.61 8.62
C LYS A 173 -35.09 8.53 9.84
N ASP A 174 -34.42 8.09 10.90
CA ASP A 174 -34.26 8.87 12.13
C ASP A 174 -33.54 10.21 11.88
N LEU A 175 -32.50 10.20 11.03
CA LEU A 175 -31.82 11.41 10.58
C LEU A 175 -32.77 12.40 9.89
N LYS A 176 -33.64 11.90 8.99
CA LYS A 176 -34.60 12.76 8.30
C LYS A 176 -35.62 13.35 9.27
N GLU A 177 -36.04 12.60 10.28
CA GLU A 177 -36.98 13.08 11.30
C GLU A 177 -36.33 14.10 12.25
N ALA A 178 -35.06 13.92 12.61
CA ALA A 178 -34.34 14.83 13.51
C ALA A 178 -33.98 16.19 12.88
N PHE A 179 -33.87 16.25 11.55
CA PHE A 179 -33.51 17.46 10.79
C PHE A 179 -34.65 17.97 9.87
N ALA A 180 -35.89 17.52 10.09
CA ALA A 180 -37.11 18.06 9.46
C ALA A 180 -37.66 19.26 10.26
#